data_AF-A0A0D3V995-F1
#
_entry.id   AF-A0A0D3V995-F1
#
_cell.length_a   1.000
_cell.length_b   1.000
_cell.length_c   1.000
_cell.angle_alpha   90.00
_cell.angle_beta   90.00
_cell.angle_gamma   90.00
#
_symmetry.space_group_name_H-M   'P 1'
#
loop_
_entity.id
_entity.type
_entity.pdbx_description
1 polymer ?
#
loop_
_entity_poly.entity_id
_entity_poly.type
_entity_poly.pdbx_seq_one_letter_code
_entity_poly.pdbx_strand_id
1 'polypeptide(L)'
;MERKGIKTQVASSNPIHFKTLQKELKYNIKYEKSLSLWNVPYTTFYVPTRFGKTHVISCGPDDGEPLILLHAMGFSSTIWFPNIQHLAKKYKV
;
A
#
# COMPACT_ATOMS: atom_id res chain seq x y z
N MET A 1 -3.64 24.89 -36.97
CA MET A 1 -2.37 24.30 -36.51
C MET A 1 -2.22 24.70 -35.05
N GLU A 2 -2.76 23.90 -34.14
CA GLU A 2 -2.91 24.29 -32.72
C GLU A 2 -1.87 23.54 -31.88
N ARG A 3 -0.99 24.30 -31.22
CA ARG A 3 0.09 23.76 -30.39
C ARG A 3 -0.53 23.13 -29.13
N LYS A 4 -0.58 21.79 -29.09
CA LYS A 4 -0.92 21.04 -27.88
C LYS A 4 0.05 21.43 -26.77
N GLY A 5 -0.49 22.11 -25.75
CA GLY A 5 0.24 22.51 -24.55
C GLY A 5 0.94 21.31 -23.92
N ILE A 6 2.25 21.44 -23.76
CA ILE A 6 3.09 20.51 -23.02
C ILE A 6 2.61 20.56 -21.56
N LYS A 7 1.84 19.55 -21.14
CA LYS A 7 1.63 19.30 -19.71
C LYS A 7 2.97 18.83 -19.16
N THR A 8 3.77 19.74 -18.62
CA THR A 8 5.01 19.41 -17.91
C THR A 8 4.65 18.52 -16.72
N GLN A 9 4.74 17.21 -16.91
CA GLN A 9 4.51 16.26 -15.83
C GLN A 9 5.79 16.19 -15.02
N VAL A 10 5.76 16.76 -13.82
CA VAL A 10 6.86 16.65 -12.85
C VAL A 10 7.14 15.17 -12.59
N ALA A 11 8.41 14.79 -12.69
CA ALA A 11 8.86 13.42 -12.44
C ALA A 11 8.53 13.01 -10.99
N SER A 12 8.18 11.74 -10.80
CA SER A 12 7.98 11.17 -9.46
C SER A 12 9.34 11.09 -8.73
N SER A 13 9.30 11.18 -7.40
CA SER A 13 10.46 10.86 -6.55
C SER A 13 10.79 9.36 -6.55
N ASN A 14 9.88 8.51 -7.05
CA ASN A 14 10.03 7.07 -7.30
C ASN A 14 9.82 6.73 -8.79
N PRO A 15 10.74 7.15 -9.68
CA PRO A 15 10.54 7.04 -11.14
C PRO A 15 10.46 5.59 -11.65
N ILE A 16 10.95 4.61 -10.87
CA ILE A 16 10.86 3.19 -11.19
C ILE A 16 9.39 2.69 -11.11
N HIS A 17 8.61 3.22 -10.17
CA HIS A 17 7.24 2.77 -9.91
C HIS A 17 6.20 3.66 -10.59
N PHE A 18 6.44 4.97 -10.60
CA PHE A 18 5.51 5.94 -11.19
C PHE A 18 6.23 6.85 -12.17
N LYS A 19 5.70 6.93 -13.39
CA LYS A 19 6.28 7.82 -14.42
C LYS A 19 6.23 9.30 -14.00
N THR A 20 5.19 9.70 -13.25
CA THR A 20 4.92 11.11 -12.92
C THR A 20 4.31 11.23 -11.53
N LEU A 21 4.59 12.35 -10.86
CA LEU A 21 4.10 12.61 -9.49
C LEU A 21 2.57 12.58 -9.42
N GLN A 22 1.88 13.05 -10.46
CA GLN A 22 0.42 13.01 -10.53
C GLN A 22 -0.13 11.58 -10.47
N LYS A 23 0.55 10.61 -11.10
CA LYS A 23 0.13 9.20 -11.09
C LYS A 23 0.40 8.55 -9.74
N GLU A 24 1.54 8.85 -9.14
CA GLU A 24 1.87 8.41 -7.77
C GLU A 24 0.84 8.89 -6.76
N LEU A 25 0.55 10.20 -6.74
CA LEU A 25 -0.46 10.78 -5.85
C LEU A 25 -1.84 10.17 -6.08
N LYS A 26 -2.24 9.98 -7.35
CA LYS A 26 -3.52 9.36 -7.68
C LYS A 26 -3.60 7.92 -7.18
N TYR A 27 -2.52 7.14 -7.28
CA TYR A 27 -2.46 5.79 -6.72
C TYR A 27 -2.56 5.81 -5.20
N ASN A 28 -1.74 6.64 -4.54
CA ASN A 28 -1.71 6.73 -3.07
C ASN A 28 -3.07 7.13 -2.49
N ILE A 29 -3.77 8.12 -3.08
CA ILE A 29 -5.13 8.50 -2.66
C ILE A 29 -6.11 7.32 -2.76
N LYS A 30 -6.00 6.50 -3.81
CA LYS A 30 -6.86 5.32 -3.97
C LYS A 30 -6.48 4.21 -3.00
N TYR A 31 -5.18 4.01 -2.75
CA TYR A 31 -4.67 3.08 -1.75
C TYR A 31 -5.23 3.42 -0.35
N GLU A 32 -5.09 4.68 0.08
CA GLU A 32 -5.60 5.15 1.37
C GLU A 32 -7.13 4.99 1.48
N LYS A 33 -7.86 5.27 0.39
CA LYS A 33 -9.31 5.04 0.35
C LYS A 33 -9.67 3.55 0.46
N SER A 34 -8.86 2.65 -0.09
CA SER A 34 -9.07 1.21 0.11
C SER A 34 -8.72 0.80 1.53
N LEU A 35 -7.66 1.38 2.11
CA LEU A 35 -7.24 1.10 3.48
C LEU A 35 -8.23 1.64 4.52
N SER A 36 -9.05 2.64 4.20
CA SER A 36 -10.13 3.08 5.11
C SER A 36 -11.23 2.03 5.34
N LEU A 37 -11.26 0.95 4.55
CA LEU A 37 -12.14 -0.21 4.78
C LEU A 37 -11.60 -1.14 5.89
N TRP A 38 -10.36 -0.91 6.33
CA TRP A 38 -9.68 -1.72 7.32
C TRP A 38 -10.16 -1.40 8.73
N ASN A 39 -11.10 -2.19 9.24
CA ASN A 39 -11.81 -1.88 10.48
C ASN A 39 -11.14 -2.46 11.75
N VAL A 40 -9.81 -2.47 11.80
CA VAL A 40 -9.00 -2.84 12.97
C VAL A 40 -7.85 -1.87 13.13
N PRO A 41 -7.36 -1.59 14.36
CA PRO A 41 -6.15 -0.81 14.56
C PRO A 41 -4.97 -1.46 13.84
N TYR A 42 -4.22 -0.66 13.07
CA TYR A 42 -3.04 -1.12 12.34
C TYR A 42 -1.93 -0.06 12.39
N THR A 43 -0.72 -0.50 12.10
CA THR A 43 0.43 0.36 11.85
C THR A 43 0.96 0.10 10.45
N THR A 44 1.62 1.10 9.86
CA THR A 44 2.33 0.95 8.59
C THR A 44 3.78 1.33 8.76
N PHE A 45 4.67 0.57 8.13
CA PHE A 45 6.10 0.84 8.14
C PHE A 45 6.77 0.22 6.92
N TYR A 46 8.06 0.55 6.73
CA TYR A 46 8.87 -0.01 5.67
C TYR A 46 9.98 -0.89 6.24
N VAL A 47 10.11 -2.10 5.69
CA VAL A 47 11.23 -3.01 6.00
C VAL A 47 12.29 -2.86 4.91
N PRO A 48 13.56 -2.54 5.25
CA PRO A 48 14.64 -2.53 4.26
C PRO A 48 14.97 -3.96 3.83
N THR A 49 15.11 -4.18 2.52
CA THR A 49 15.54 -5.44 1.94
C THR A 49 16.64 -5.18 0.91
N ARG A 50 17.32 -6.24 0.46
CA ARG A 50 18.30 -6.16 -0.64
C ARG A 50 17.72 -5.68 -1.98
N PHE A 51 16.39 -5.66 -2.12
CA PHE A 51 15.69 -5.22 -3.34
C PHE A 51 14.98 -3.87 -3.18
N GLY A 52 15.17 -3.18 -2.05
CA GLY A 52 14.50 -1.93 -1.72
C GLY A 52 13.63 -2.02 -0.48
N LYS A 53 12.81 -0.99 -0.26
CA LYS A 53 11.93 -0.90 0.91
C LYS A 53 10.59 -1.59 0.64
N THR A 54 10.20 -2.52 1.50
CA THR A 54 8.90 -3.20 1.44
C THR A 54 7.92 -2.53 2.38
N HIS A 55 6.79 -2.04 1.87
CA HIS A 55 5.71 -1.50 2.70
C HIS A 55 4.94 -2.63 3.40
N VAL A 56 4.71 -2.50 4.70
CA VAL A 56 4.02 -3.48 5.55
C VAL A 56 2.88 -2.78 6.28
N ILE A 57 1.74 -3.46 6.37
CA ILE A 57 0.64 -3.14 7.28
C ILE A 57 0.64 -4.24 8.34
N SER A 58 0.70 -3.88 9.62
CA SER A 58 0.64 -4.87 10.72
C SER A 58 -0.48 -4.54 11.70
N CYS A 59 -1.13 -5.59 12.21
CA CYS A 59 -2.24 -5.49 13.17
C CYS A 59 -2.36 -6.76 14.02
N GLY A 60 -3.26 -6.73 15.01
CA GLY A 60 -3.44 -7.81 15.96
C GLY A 60 -2.46 -7.76 17.14
N PRO A 61 -2.58 -8.69 18.10
CA PRO A 61 -1.83 -8.70 19.35
C PRO A 61 -0.34 -8.92 19.11
N ASP A 62 0.51 -8.18 19.82
CA ASP A 62 1.98 -8.26 19.66
C ASP A 62 2.58 -9.61 20.08
N ASP A 63 1.87 -10.38 20.91
CA ASP A 63 2.20 -11.75 21.35
C ASP A 63 1.46 -12.84 20.54
N GLY A 64 0.70 -12.46 19.51
CA GLY A 64 0.03 -13.40 18.62
C GLY A 64 1.00 -14.19 17.75
N GLU A 65 0.59 -15.40 17.33
CA GLU A 65 1.36 -16.20 16.38
C GLU A 65 1.51 -15.42 15.05
N PRO A 66 2.74 -15.27 14.48
CA PRO A 66 2.95 -14.49 13.27
C PRO A 66 2.25 -15.09 12.05
N LEU A 67 1.53 -14.26 11.28
CA LEU A 67 0.87 -14.64 10.03
C LEU A 67 1.18 -13.65 8.92
N ILE A 68 1.92 -14.08 7.89
CA ILE A 68 2.25 -13.22 6.74
C ILE A 68 1.24 -13.42 5.61
N LEU A 69 0.65 -12.30 5.15
CA LEU A 69 -0.28 -12.30 4.03
C LEU A 69 0.37 -11.70 2.77
N LEU A 70 0.41 -12.48 1.69
CA LEU A 70 0.88 -12.04 0.37
C LEU A 70 -0.32 -11.84 -0.56
N HIS A 71 -0.49 -10.63 -1.08
CA HIS A 71 -1.62 -10.31 -1.95
C HIS A 71 -1.44 -10.85 -3.38
N ALA A 72 -2.54 -11.00 -4.11
CA ALA A 72 -2.52 -11.36 -5.52
C ALA A 72 -1.99 -10.22 -6.42
N MET A 73 -1.51 -10.59 -7.60
CA MET A 73 -1.07 -9.64 -8.62
C MET A 73 -2.20 -8.67 -9.01
N GLY A 74 -1.87 -7.39 -9.23
CA GLY A 74 -2.84 -6.37 -9.60
C GLY A 74 -3.62 -5.78 -8.42
N PHE A 75 -3.48 -6.36 -7.24
CA PHE A 75 -3.96 -5.82 -5.98
C PHE A 75 -2.80 -5.29 -5.13
N SER A 76 -3.13 -4.76 -3.95
CA SER A 76 -2.19 -4.49 -2.87
C SER A 76 -2.67 -5.19 -1.60
N SER A 77 -1.93 -5.04 -0.50
CA SER A 77 -2.31 -5.58 0.80
C SER A 77 -3.68 -5.11 1.30
N THR A 78 -4.23 -4.00 0.78
CA THR A 78 -5.58 -3.53 1.13
C THR A 78 -6.69 -4.53 0.78
N ILE A 79 -6.42 -5.52 -0.09
CA ILE A 79 -7.39 -6.56 -0.45
C ILE A 79 -7.90 -7.37 0.76
N TRP A 80 -7.11 -7.44 1.83
CA TRP A 80 -7.44 -8.25 3.02
C TRP A 80 -8.44 -7.61 3.98
N PHE A 81 -9.00 -6.43 3.66
CA PHE A 81 -10.00 -5.78 4.51
C PHE A 81 -11.18 -6.69 4.93
N PRO A 82 -11.71 -7.64 4.13
CA PRO A 82 -12.84 -8.46 4.57
C PRO A 82 -12.39 -9.62 5.49
N ASN A 83 -11.09 -9.94 5.52
CA ASN A 83 -10.56 -11.06 6.30
C ASN A 83 -9.88 -10.61 7.59
N ILE A 84 -9.28 -9.41 7.57
CA ILE A 84 -8.31 -9.01 8.59
C ILE A 84 -8.92 -8.93 9.98
N GLN A 85 -10.19 -8.54 10.11
CA GLN A 85 -10.85 -8.44 11.41
C GLN A 85 -10.91 -9.79 12.14
N HIS A 86 -11.03 -10.90 11.42
CA HIS A 86 -11.04 -12.22 12.04
C HIS A 86 -9.61 -12.69 12.34
N LEU A 87 -8.68 -12.51 11.40
CA LEU A 87 -7.29 -12.93 11.54
C LEU A 87 -6.58 -12.21 12.69
N ALA A 88 -6.76 -10.89 12.78
CA ALA A 88 -6.13 -10.03 13.78
C ALA A 88 -6.62 -10.28 15.22
N LYS A 89 -7.65 -11.11 15.44
CA LYS A 89 -8.06 -11.51 16.80
C LYS A 89 -7.10 -12.52 17.44
N LYS A 90 -6.42 -13.33 16.62
CA LYS A 90 -5.59 -14.45 17.07
C LYS A 90 -4.12 -14.29 16.68
N TYR A 91 -3.87 -13.75 15.49
CA TYR A 91 -2.54 -13.70 14.91
C TYR A 91 -1.96 -12.29 14.99
N LYS A 92 -0.62 -12.23 15.10
CA LYS A 92 0.12 -11.01 14.75
C LYS A 92 0.27 -11.01 13.23
N VAL A 93 -0.61 -10.27 12.56
CA VAL A 93 -0.62 -10.16 11.10
C VAL A 93 0.31 -9.05 10.64
#